data_AF-A0A091G3V2-F1
#
_entry.id   AF-A0A091G3V2-F1
#
_cell.length_a   1.000
_cell.length_b   1.000
_cell.length_c   1.000
_cell.angle_alpha   90.00
_cell.angle_beta   90.00
_cell.angle_gamma   90.00
#
_symmetry.space_group_name_H-M   'P 1'
#
loop_
_entity.id
_entity.type
_entity.pdbx_description
1 polymer ?
#
loop_
_entity_poly.entity_id
_entity_poly.type
_entity_poly.pdbx_seq_one_letter_code
_entity_poly.pdbx_strand_id
1 'polypeptide(L)'
;GPVTATDVVNYWQTVFETNGIPEARESSEYIVSFVLGAKTFQSLNSKSLHTPLTTVQQEQIQQLSRKRLERMPVQYVLGEWDFQDLTLKMRPPVFIPRPETEDLVSLVVDEESQKHEKNSGLCFPVPAPHPVILEVGCGSGAIALSLLCRLPQSRVIAVDKEKAAVDLTRENAHRLQLHDRIHILHHEVSYSSAKQLLPWGPIDFIVSNPPYVFHEDMASLDAEILRYENLDALDGGDDGMRVIKTILALAPSLLKNSGSVFLEVDPRHPAMVENWLQAHPNLSLVLHAVHKDFCGKPRFLHIQNQST
;
A
#
# COMPACT_ATOMS: atom_id res chain seq x y z
N GLY A 1 -28.88 20.60 -24.76
CA GLY A 1 -28.73 19.56 -25.80
C GLY A 1 -28.52 18.21 -25.13
N PRO A 2 -28.39 17.11 -25.88
CA PRO A 2 -27.92 15.85 -25.31
C PRO A 2 -26.55 16.07 -24.64
N VAL A 3 -26.37 15.52 -23.43
CA VAL A 3 -25.15 15.72 -22.64
C VAL A 3 -24.24 14.51 -22.84
N THR A 4 -23.03 14.74 -23.34
CA THR A 4 -22.02 13.70 -23.59
C THR A 4 -21.10 13.49 -22.38
N ALA A 5 -20.29 12.42 -22.39
CA ALA A 5 -19.30 12.17 -21.36
C ALA A 5 -18.30 13.35 -21.23
N THR A 6 -17.83 13.88 -22.36
CA THR A 6 -16.91 15.03 -22.39
C THR A 6 -17.54 16.29 -21.81
N ASP A 7 -18.82 16.54 -22.09
CA ASP A 7 -19.53 17.70 -21.52
C ASP A 7 -19.60 17.62 -19.99
N VAL A 8 -19.90 16.43 -19.45
CA VAL A 8 -19.97 16.21 -18.00
C VAL A 8 -18.59 16.29 -17.35
N VAL A 9 -17.55 15.77 -18.00
CA VAL A 9 -16.17 15.89 -17.49
C VAL A 9 -15.79 17.36 -17.33
N ASN A 10 -15.98 18.16 -18.39
CA ASN A 10 -15.66 19.59 -18.38
C ASN A 10 -16.49 20.34 -17.34
N TYR A 11 -17.78 20.05 -17.23
CA TYR A 11 -18.65 20.66 -16.22
C TYR A 11 -18.13 20.42 -14.80
N TRP A 12 -17.90 19.16 -14.42
CA TRP A 12 -17.46 18.84 -13.07
C TRP A 12 -16.03 19.29 -12.78
N GLN A 13 -15.14 19.29 -13.79
CA GLN A 13 -13.82 19.91 -13.65
C GLN A 13 -13.96 21.37 -13.21
N THR A 14 -14.74 22.19 -13.91
CA THR A 14 -14.94 23.60 -13.55
C THR A 14 -15.57 23.75 -12.17
N VAL A 15 -16.54 22.90 -11.82
CA VAL A 15 -17.17 22.93 -10.49
C VAL A 15 -16.16 22.61 -9.38
N PHE A 16 -15.33 21.59 -9.56
CA PHE A 16 -14.27 21.22 -8.62
C PHE A 16 -13.21 22.31 -8.48
N GLU A 17 -12.72 22.87 -9.58
CA GLU A 17 -11.76 23.99 -9.59
C GLU A 17 -12.30 25.20 -8.83
N THR A 18 -13.56 25.59 -9.10
CA THR A 18 -14.22 26.73 -8.45
C THR A 18 -14.35 26.54 -6.92
N ASN A 19 -14.45 25.28 -6.47
CA ASN A 19 -14.55 24.94 -5.05
C ASN A 19 -13.19 24.57 -4.42
N GLY A 20 -12.08 24.78 -5.12
CA GLY A 20 -10.73 24.51 -4.59
C GLY A 20 -10.47 23.03 -4.28
N ILE A 21 -11.10 22.13 -5.06
CA ILE A 21 -10.89 20.69 -4.98
C ILE A 21 -9.66 20.33 -5.85
N PRO A 22 -8.63 19.66 -5.29
CA PRO A 22 -7.45 19.28 -6.05
C PRO A 22 -7.77 18.19 -7.08
N GLU A 23 -6.92 18.07 -8.11
CA GLU A 23 -7.04 17.04 -9.17
C GLU A 23 -8.44 17.05 -9.82
N ALA A 24 -8.95 18.25 -10.11
CA ALA A 24 -10.33 18.46 -10.54
C ALA A 24 -10.66 17.71 -11.84
N ARG A 25 -9.75 17.76 -12.82
CA ARG A 25 -9.96 17.11 -14.10
C ARG A 25 -9.93 15.59 -13.95
N GLU A 26 -8.90 15.07 -13.28
CA GLU A 26 -8.69 13.66 -13.04
C GLU A 26 -9.86 13.07 -12.24
N SER A 27 -10.30 13.75 -11.17
CA SER A 27 -11.47 13.36 -10.38
C SER A 27 -12.72 13.23 -11.24
N SER A 28 -12.94 14.20 -12.13
CA SER A 28 -14.08 14.22 -13.05
C SER A 28 -14.00 13.08 -14.07
N GLU A 29 -12.85 12.90 -14.69
CA GLU A 29 -12.56 11.82 -15.64
C GLU A 29 -12.78 10.43 -15.00
N TYR A 30 -12.28 10.21 -13.78
CA TYR A 30 -12.45 8.96 -13.04
C TYR A 30 -13.92 8.67 -12.70
N ILE A 31 -14.65 9.66 -12.17
CA ILE A 31 -16.07 9.50 -11.81
C ILE A 31 -16.91 9.15 -13.06
N VAL A 32 -16.72 9.87 -14.16
CA VAL A 32 -17.45 9.63 -15.40
C VAL A 32 -17.10 8.25 -15.98
N SER A 33 -15.82 7.89 -16.01
CA SER A 33 -15.36 6.60 -16.53
C SER A 33 -15.93 5.44 -15.72
N PHE A 34 -15.92 5.56 -14.39
CA PHE A 34 -16.46 4.54 -13.48
C PHE A 34 -17.94 4.27 -13.74
N VAL A 35 -18.76 5.33 -13.89
CA VAL A 35 -20.20 5.19 -14.19
C VAL A 35 -20.44 4.59 -15.58
N LEU A 36 -19.52 4.78 -16.51
CA LEU A 36 -19.56 4.18 -17.84
C LEU A 36 -18.95 2.77 -17.90
N GLY A 37 -18.49 2.23 -16.77
CA GLY A 37 -17.92 0.88 -16.68
C GLY A 37 -16.50 0.77 -17.24
N ALA A 38 -15.76 1.88 -17.29
CA ALA A 38 -14.38 1.94 -17.74
C ALA A 38 -13.43 2.33 -16.59
N LYS A 39 -12.18 1.88 -16.67
CA LYS A 39 -11.14 2.18 -15.68
C LYS A 39 -10.58 3.59 -15.81
N THR A 40 -10.37 4.02 -17.05
CA THR A 40 -9.86 5.35 -17.38
C THR A 40 -10.70 5.99 -18.46
N PHE A 41 -10.68 7.32 -18.52
CA PHE A 41 -11.44 8.06 -19.53
C PHE A 41 -10.92 7.77 -20.94
N GLN A 42 -9.60 7.58 -21.05
CA GLN A 42 -8.91 7.24 -22.29
C GLN A 42 -9.25 5.81 -22.79
N SER A 43 -9.70 4.91 -21.90
CA SER A 43 -10.15 3.57 -22.27
C SER A 43 -11.59 3.53 -22.82
N LEU A 44 -12.33 4.63 -22.76
CA LEU A 44 -13.67 4.72 -23.34
C LEU A 44 -13.59 4.65 -24.87
N ASN A 45 -14.40 3.77 -25.47
CA ASN A 45 -14.50 3.70 -26.92
C ASN A 45 -15.21 4.95 -27.49
N SER A 46 -14.99 5.23 -28.79
CA SER A 46 -15.58 6.38 -29.48
C SER A 46 -17.10 6.44 -29.36
N LYS A 47 -17.78 5.28 -29.36
CA LYS A 47 -19.24 5.22 -29.19
C LYS A 47 -19.67 5.75 -27.82
N SER A 48 -19.01 5.34 -26.74
CA SER A 48 -19.32 5.79 -25.37
C SER A 48 -19.10 7.28 -25.19
N LEU A 49 -18.09 7.87 -25.85
CA LEU A 49 -17.82 9.31 -25.79
C LEU A 49 -18.90 10.16 -26.47
N HIS A 50 -19.47 9.68 -27.56
CA HIS A 50 -20.47 10.43 -28.34
C HIS A 50 -21.92 10.08 -28.01
N THR A 51 -22.16 8.97 -27.31
CA THR A 51 -23.51 8.57 -26.89
C THR A 51 -23.96 9.48 -25.74
N PRO A 52 -25.14 10.11 -25.83
CA PRO A 52 -25.68 10.90 -24.73
C PRO A 52 -25.87 10.08 -23.46
N LEU A 53 -25.49 10.63 -22.31
CA LEU A 53 -25.65 9.97 -21.03
C LEU A 53 -27.14 9.84 -20.68
N THR A 54 -27.51 8.66 -20.18
CA THR A 54 -28.85 8.44 -19.63
C THR A 54 -29.05 9.23 -18.33
N THR A 55 -30.32 9.47 -17.96
CA THR A 55 -30.64 10.16 -16.69
C THR A 55 -30.04 9.43 -15.49
N VAL A 56 -30.09 8.10 -15.46
CA VAL A 56 -29.51 7.29 -14.38
C VAL A 56 -28.01 7.50 -14.26
N GLN A 57 -27.28 7.53 -15.38
CA GLN A 57 -25.83 7.79 -15.37
C GLN A 57 -25.52 9.21 -14.89
N GLN A 58 -26.29 10.20 -15.32
CA GLN A 58 -26.11 11.58 -14.87
C GLN A 58 -26.36 11.73 -13.36
N GLU A 59 -27.40 11.08 -12.82
CA GLU A 59 -27.69 11.05 -11.39
C GLU A 59 -26.58 10.37 -10.59
N GLN A 60 -26.06 9.23 -11.07
CA GLN A 60 -24.94 8.54 -10.43
C GLN A 60 -23.68 9.41 -10.41
N ILE A 61 -23.32 10.03 -11.53
CA ILE A 61 -22.17 10.96 -11.60
C ILE A 61 -22.38 12.11 -10.62
N GLN A 62 -23.57 12.71 -10.58
CA GLN A 62 -23.87 13.78 -9.66
C GLN A 62 -23.72 13.36 -8.19
N GLN A 63 -24.18 12.16 -7.82
CA GLN A 63 -24.04 11.65 -6.44
C GLN A 63 -22.56 11.46 -6.05
N LEU A 64 -21.75 10.88 -6.95
CA LEU A 64 -20.32 10.69 -6.72
C LEU A 64 -19.58 12.03 -6.64
N SER A 65 -19.86 12.95 -7.55
CA SER A 65 -19.24 14.28 -7.54
C SER A 65 -19.62 15.10 -6.31
N ARG A 66 -20.82 14.91 -5.73
CA ARG A 66 -21.19 15.53 -4.45
C ARG A 66 -20.31 15.05 -3.30
N LYS A 67 -19.95 13.76 -3.24
CA LYS A 67 -18.97 13.26 -2.26
C LYS A 67 -17.60 13.89 -2.50
N ARG A 68 -17.17 14.00 -3.76
CA ARG A 68 -15.89 14.65 -4.10
C ARG A 68 -15.87 16.12 -3.66
N LEU A 69 -16.99 16.85 -3.78
CA LEU A 69 -17.12 18.23 -3.29
C LEU A 69 -16.97 18.37 -1.77
N GLU A 70 -17.22 17.32 -1.00
CA GLU A 70 -16.94 17.30 0.45
C GLU A 70 -15.44 17.13 0.76
N ARG A 71 -14.59 17.13 -0.28
CA ARG A 71 -13.16 16.82 -0.27
C ARG A 71 -12.85 15.35 0.00
N MET A 72 -13.80 14.44 -0.23
CA MET A 72 -13.51 13.01 -0.15
C MET A 72 -12.52 12.62 -1.26
N PRO A 73 -11.41 11.93 -0.95
CA PRO A 73 -10.51 11.36 -1.96
C PRO A 73 -11.28 10.57 -3.03
N VAL A 74 -10.90 10.70 -4.31
CA VAL A 74 -11.63 10.06 -5.41
C VAL A 74 -11.68 8.53 -5.27
N GLN A 75 -10.63 7.93 -4.71
CA GLN A 75 -10.54 6.50 -4.40
C GLN A 75 -11.68 6.03 -3.49
N TYR A 76 -12.03 6.83 -2.48
CA TYR A 76 -13.17 6.56 -1.60
C TYR A 76 -14.51 6.89 -2.24
N VAL A 77 -14.55 7.92 -3.11
CA VAL A 77 -15.75 8.25 -3.88
C VAL A 77 -16.16 7.06 -4.75
N LEU A 78 -15.20 6.46 -5.46
CA LEU A 78 -15.41 5.28 -6.29
C LEU A 78 -15.58 4.00 -5.46
N GLY A 79 -14.96 3.94 -4.30
CA GLY A 79 -14.98 2.77 -3.39
C GLY A 79 -14.06 1.63 -3.84
N GLU A 80 -13.25 1.86 -4.86
CA GLU A 80 -12.20 0.97 -5.32
C GLU A 80 -11.08 1.74 -6.02
N TRP A 81 -9.89 1.16 -6.02
CA TRP A 81 -8.72 1.71 -6.67
C TRP A 81 -7.81 0.60 -7.17
N ASP A 82 -7.11 0.88 -8.27
CA ASP A 82 -6.14 -0.04 -8.81
C ASP A 82 -4.79 0.16 -8.08
N PHE A 83 -4.14 -0.96 -7.76
CA PHE A 83 -2.81 -1.02 -7.17
C PHE A 83 -2.09 -2.21 -7.79
N GLN A 84 -1.00 -1.97 -8.52
CA GLN A 84 -0.39 -2.97 -9.39
C GLN A 84 -1.46 -3.55 -10.36
N ASP A 85 -1.50 -4.87 -10.53
CA ASP A 85 -2.48 -5.57 -11.36
C ASP A 85 -3.82 -5.84 -10.63
N LEU A 86 -4.05 -5.25 -9.44
CA LEU A 86 -5.21 -5.53 -8.59
C LEU A 86 -6.16 -4.35 -8.52
N THR A 87 -7.47 -4.63 -8.52
CA THR A 87 -8.49 -3.67 -8.09
C THR A 87 -8.92 -3.97 -6.66
N LEU A 88 -8.58 -3.08 -5.74
CA LEU A 88 -8.86 -3.21 -4.32
C LEU A 88 -10.05 -2.35 -3.95
N LYS A 89 -10.91 -2.85 -3.04
CA LYS A 89 -11.90 -2.01 -2.37
C LYS A 89 -11.20 -1.00 -1.47
N MET A 90 -11.75 0.21 -1.47
CA MET A 90 -11.28 1.35 -0.70
C MET A 90 -12.42 1.95 0.11
N ARG A 91 -12.16 2.32 1.36
CA ARG A 91 -13.11 3.05 2.19
C ARG A 91 -12.42 3.78 3.34
N PRO A 92 -12.93 4.94 3.77
CA PRO A 92 -12.47 5.58 5.01
C PRO A 92 -12.65 4.65 6.22
N PRO A 93 -11.78 4.74 7.24
CA PRO A 93 -10.60 5.61 7.31
C PRO A 93 -9.30 4.92 6.85
N VAL A 94 -9.40 3.81 6.08
CA VAL A 94 -8.24 2.96 5.77
C VAL A 94 -7.32 3.62 4.74
N PHE A 95 -6.05 3.82 5.11
CA PHE A 95 -5.02 4.46 4.28
C PHE A 95 -5.10 4.07 2.80
N ILE A 96 -5.05 5.09 1.94
CA ILE A 96 -5.04 4.91 0.49
C ILE A 96 -3.60 4.60 0.06
N PRO A 97 -3.32 3.41 -0.53
CA PRO A 97 -1.99 3.08 -1.02
C PRO A 97 -1.49 4.13 -2.00
N ARG A 98 -0.23 4.54 -1.86
CA ARG A 98 0.39 5.56 -2.72
C ARG A 98 1.07 4.90 -3.91
N PRO A 99 1.21 5.59 -5.05
CA PRO A 99 1.91 5.06 -6.22
C PRO A 99 3.33 4.57 -5.90
N GLU A 100 4.05 5.28 -5.01
CA GLU A 100 5.38 4.87 -4.56
C GLU A 100 5.38 3.49 -3.90
N THR A 101 4.32 3.11 -3.20
CA THR A 101 4.21 1.80 -2.55
C THR A 101 4.18 0.64 -3.56
N GLU A 102 3.83 0.89 -4.83
CA GLU A 102 3.96 -0.12 -5.88
C GLU A 102 5.43 -0.49 -6.15
N ASP A 103 6.35 0.47 -6.08
CA ASP A 103 7.79 0.23 -6.27
C ASP A 103 8.35 -0.66 -5.15
N LEU A 104 7.81 -0.56 -3.92
CA LEU A 104 8.19 -1.46 -2.82
C LEU A 104 7.87 -2.92 -3.15
N VAL A 105 6.68 -3.19 -3.71
CA VAL A 105 6.29 -4.55 -4.13
C VAL A 105 7.23 -5.06 -5.21
N SER A 106 7.53 -4.24 -6.22
CA SER A 106 8.44 -4.60 -7.31
C SER A 106 9.84 -4.91 -6.78
N LEU A 107 10.39 -4.07 -5.89
CA LEU A 107 11.68 -4.27 -5.23
C LEU A 107 11.74 -5.61 -4.50
N VAL A 108 10.72 -5.93 -3.68
CA VAL A 108 10.66 -7.18 -2.92
C VAL A 108 10.67 -8.39 -3.86
N VAL A 109 9.87 -8.35 -4.94
CA VAL A 109 9.80 -9.44 -5.91
C VAL A 109 11.13 -9.65 -6.63
N ASP A 110 11.82 -8.57 -7.00
CA ASP A 110 13.11 -8.63 -7.68
C ASP A 110 14.21 -9.21 -6.77
N GLU A 111 14.27 -8.77 -5.52
CA GLU A 111 15.22 -9.28 -4.52
C GLU A 111 15.01 -10.78 -4.23
N GLU A 112 13.75 -11.21 -4.09
CA GLU A 112 13.44 -12.63 -3.88
C GLU A 112 13.77 -13.47 -5.11
N SER A 113 13.50 -12.97 -6.32
CA SER A 113 13.85 -13.67 -7.57
C SER A 113 15.35 -13.87 -7.73
N GLN A 114 16.16 -12.85 -7.43
CA GLN A 114 17.63 -12.93 -7.50
C GLN A 114 18.22 -13.92 -6.48
N LYS A 115 17.63 -14.04 -5.29
CA LYS A 115 18.04 -15.05 -4.29
C LYS A 115 17.86 -16.46 -4.83
N HIS A 116 16.77 -16.73 -5.55
CA HIS A 116 16.52 -18.04 -6.14
C HIS A 116 17.47 -18.37 -7.31
N GLU A 117 17.81 -17.39 -8.16
CA GLU A 117 18.77 -17.58 -9.26
C GLU A 117 20.17 -17.91 -8.76
N LYS A 118 20.65 -17.24 -7.69
CA LYS A 118 21.97 -17.54 -7.10
C LYS A 118 22.02 -18.96 -6.50
N ASN A 119 20.89 -19.48 -6.04
CA ASN A 119 20.78 -20.81 -5.44
C ASN A 119 20.53 -21.94 -6.47
N SER A 120 20.15 -21.61 -7.71
CA SER A 120 19.88 -22.61 -8.76
C SER A 120 21.14 -23.13 -9.48
N GLY A 121 22.32 -22.57 -9.18
CA GLY A 121 23.63 -23.07 -9.63
C GLY A 121 24.08 -24.38 -8.94
N LEU A 122 23.30 -24.90 -7.99
CA LEU A 122 23.49 -26.22 -7.39
C LEU A 122 22.87 -27.30 -8.31
N CYS A 123 23.60 -28.40 -8.56
CA CYS A 123 23.33 -29.44 -9.58
C CYS A 123 21.97 -30.19 -9.49
N PHE A 124 21.05 -29.78 -8.62
CA PHE A 124 19.72 -30.37 -8.51
C PHE A 124 18.67 -29.25 -8.37
N PRO A 125 17.54 -29.33 -9.08
CA PRO A 125 16.42 -28.43 -8.85
C PRO A 125 15.87 -28.70 -7.44
N VAL A 126 16.35 -27.94 -6.46
CA VAL A 126 15.72 -27.88 -5.14
C VAL A 126 14.42 -27.10 -5.34
N PRO A 127 13.25 -27.63 -4.95
CA PRO A 127 12.01 -26.85 -4.97
C PRO A 127 12.25 -25.53 -4.23
N ALA A 128 12.00 -24.40 -4.89
CA ALA A 128 12.14 -23.09 -4.28
C ALA A 128 11.28 -23.05 -3.00
N PRO A 129 11.86 -22.80 -1.81
CA PRO A 129 11.07 -22.71 -0.60
C PRO A 129 10.06 -21.57 -0.73
N HIS A 130 8.84 -21.84 -0.28
CA HIS A 130 7.71 -20.92 -0.30
C HIS A 130 7.95 -19.80 0.71
N PRO A 131 8.11 -18.53 0.30
CA PRO A 131 8.41 -17.49 1.26
C PRO A 131 7.20 -17.28 2.17
N VAL A 132 7.46 -17.32 3.48
CA VAL A 132 6.55 -16.84 4.50
C VAL A 132 6.86 -15.37 4.70
N ILE A 133 5.85 -14.53 4.53
CA ILE A 133 5.95 -13.09 4.52
C ILE A 133 5.18 -12.53 5.71
N LEU A 134 5.72 -11.53 6.39
CA LEU A 134 4.97 -10.73 7.35
C LEU A 134 4.79 -9.31 6.81
N GLU A 135 3.56 -8.87 6.65
CA GLU A 135 3.22 -7.46 6.45
C GLU A 135 2.78 -6.83 7.77
N VAL A 136 3.43 -5.73 8.17
CA VAL A 136 3.04 -4.92 9.33
C VAL A 136 2.34 -3.65 8.85
N GLY A 137 1.09 -3.43 9.27
CA GLY A 137 0.26 -2.31 8.83
C GLY A 137 -0.39 -2.58 7.48
N CYS A 138 -1.15 -3.69 7.36
CA CYS A 138 -1.64 -4.16 6.07
C CYS A 138 -2.67 -3.25 5.39
N GLY A 139 -3.34 -2.32 6.09
CA GLY A 139 -4.23 -1.34 5.48
C GLY A 139 -5.36 -1.97 4.66
N SER A 140 -5.36 -1.75 3.35
CA SER A 140 -6.31 -2.36 2.40
C SER A 140 -5.90 -3.74 1.89
N GLY A 141 -4.71 -4.21 2.28
CA GLY A 141 -4.07 -5.44 1.81
C GLY A 141 -3.21 -5.24 0.56
N ALA A 142 -2.92 -3.99 0.18
CA ALA A 142 -2.29 -3.66 -1.10
C ALA A 142 -0.96 -4.40 -1.33
N ILE A 143 -0.05 -4.38 -0.35
CA ILE A 143 1.26 -5.04 -0.47
C ILE A 143 1.07 -6.56 -0.35
N ALA A 144 0.45 -7.08 0.71
CA ALA A 144 0.25 -8.52 0.91
C ALA A 144 -0.39 -9.21 -0.30
N LEU A 145 -1.50 -8.66 -0.80
CA LEU A 145 -2.26 -9.30 -1.87
C LEU A 145 -1.51 -9.24 -3.20
N SER A 146 -0.78 -8.13 -3.46
CA SER A 146 0.09 -8.04 -4.64
C SER A 146 1.23 -9.04 -4.57
N LEU A 147 1.88 -9.20 -3.42
CA LEU A 147 2.94 -10.19 -3.22
C LEU A 147 2.42 -11.62 -3.39
N LEU A 148 1.21 -11.94 -2.91
CA LEU A 148 0.61 -13.27 -3.12
C LEU A 148 0.36 -13.58 -4.60
N CYS A 149 0.03 -12.58 -5.41
CA CYS A 149 -0.12 -12.73 -6.86
C CYS A 149 1.22 -12.89 -7.56
N ARG A 150 2.21 -12.06 -7.21
CA ARG A 150 3.54 -12.06 -7.84
C ARG A 150 4.44 -13.20 -7.38
N LEU A 151 4.19 -13.76 -6.21
CA LEU A 151 4.86 -14.92 -5.63
C LEU A 151 3.81 -16.03 -5.38
N PRO A 152 3.43 -16.83 -6.40
CA PRO A 152 2.26 -17.73 -6.36
C PRO A 152 2.29 -18.82 -5.29
N GLN A 153 3.47 -19.11 -4.73
CA GLN A 153 3.62 -20.12 -3.68
C GLN A 153 3.84 -19.52 -2.29
N SER A 154 3.87 -18.19 -2.17
CA SER A 154 4.06 -17.52 -0.89
C SER A 154 2.84 -17.65 0.02
N ARG A 155 3.06 -17.45 1.31
CA ARG A 155 2.01 -17.23 2.30
C ARG A 155 2.31 -15.95 3.07
N VAL A 156 1.27 -15.19 3.39
CA VAL A 156 1.41 -13.91 4.09
C VAL A 156 0.73 -13.98 5.46
N ILE A 157 1.38 -13.42 6.47
CA ILE A 157 0.77 -12.99 7.71
C ILE A 157 0.62 -11.47 7.60
N ALA A 158 -0.60 -10.96 7.66
CA ALA A 158 -0.88 -9.53 7.57
C ALA A 158 -1.42 -9.06 8.91
N VAL A 159 -0.79 -8.05 9.50
CA VAL A 159 -1.23 -7.51 10.79
C VAL A 159 -1.56 -6.03 10.68
N ASP A 160 -2.61 -5.62 11.38
CA ASP A 160 -2.94 -4.21 11.53
C ASP A 160 -3.55 -3.97 12.91
N LYS A 161 -3.25 -2.80 13.49
CA LYS A 161 -3.87 -2.36 14.74
C LYS A 161 -5.31 -1.88 14.54
N GLU A 162 -5.66 -1.49 13.31
CA GLU A 162 -6.98 -0.96 12.99
C GLU A 162 -7.92 -2.06 12.53
N LYS A 163 -9.02 -2.25 13.24
CA LYS A 163 -10.05 -3.22 12.84
C LYS A 163 -10.61 -2.94 11.44
N ALA A 164 -10.77 -1.67 11.08
CA ALA A 164 -11.28 -1.28 9.76
C ALA A 164 -10.34 -1.73 8.62
N ALA A 165 -9.02 -1.66 8.83
CA ALA A 165 -8.01 -2.15 7.90
C ALA A 165 -8.07 -3.68 7.78
N VAL A 166 -8.06 -4.39 8.92
CA VAL A 166 -8.19 -5.86 8.96
C VAL A 166 -9.43 -6.36 8.20
N ASP A 167 -10.57 -5.71 8.40
CA ASP A 167 -11.82 -6.07 7.72
C ASP A 167 -11.76 -5.79 6.22
N LEU A 168 -11.11 -4.69 5.80
CA LEU A 168 -10.92 -4.37 4.39
C LEU A 168 -9.94 -5.32 3.69
N THR A 169 -8.79 -5.62 4.31
CA THR A 169 -7.84 -6.62 3.83
C THR A 169 -8.52 -7.99 3.66
N ARG A 170 -9.37 -8.39 4.62
CA ARG A 170 -10.13 -9.65 4.53
C ARG A 170 -11.12 -9.65 3.36
N GLU A 171 -11.85 -8.56 3.18
CA GLU A 171 -12.77 -8.41 2.04
C GLU A 171 -12.04 -8.49 0.70
N ASN A 172 -10.92 -7.77 0.56
CA ASN A 172 -10.10 -7.80 -0.66
C ASN A 172 -9.49 -9.18 -0.90
N ALA A 173 -8.98 -9.85 0.14
CA ALA A 173 -8.48 -11.22 0.04
C ALA A 173 -9.54 -12.20 -0.45
N HIS A 174 -10.79 -12.08 0.01
CA HIS A 174 -11.89 -12.92 -0.48
C HIS A 174 -12.25 -12.59 -1.93
N ARG A 175 -12.40 -11.30 -2.28
CA ARG A 175 -12.71 -10.87 -3.66
C ARG A 175 -11.69 -11.34 -4.68
N LEU A 176 -10.42 -11.34 -4.30
CA LEU A 176 -9.30 -11.80 -5.14
C LEU A 176 -9.02 -13.31 -5.02
N GLN A 177 -9.80 -14.06 -4.22
CA GLN A 177 -9.61 -15.49 -4.00
C GLN A 177 -8.22 -15.86 -3.43
N LEU A 178 -7.67 -14.99 -2.58
CA LEU A 178 -6.36 -15.15 -1.93
C LEU A 178 -6.45 -15.53 -0.45
N HIS A 179 -7.66 -15.60 0.10
CA HIS A 179 -7.93 -15.80 1.53
C HIS A 179 -7.28 -17.06 2.13
N ASP A 180 -7.05 -18.13 1.36
CA ASP A 180 -6.39 -19.35 1.85
C ASP A 180 -4.88 -19.20 2.08
N ARG A 181 -4.27 -18.18 1.48
CA ARG A 181 -2.82 -17.93 1.54
C ARG A 181 -2.43 -16.78 2.46
N ILE A 182 -3.40 -16.14 3.10
CA ILE A 182 -3.18 -15.00 4.00
C ILE A 182 -3.77 -15.26 5.39
N HIS A 183 -2.99 -15.01 6.43
CA HIS A 183 -3.44 -15.02 7.81
C HIS A 183 -3.51 -13.57 8.33
N ILE A 184 -4.72 -13.06 8.52
CA ILE A 184 -4.95 -11.64 8.86
C ILE A 184 -5.25 -11.52 10.35
N LEU A 185 -4.44 -10.75 11.08
CA LEU A 185 -4.54 -10.54 12.52
C LEU A 185 -4.84 -9.07 12.84
N HIS A 186 -5.85 -8.85 13.68
CA HIS A 186 -6.05 -7.57 14.34
C HIS A 186 -5.15 -7.50 15.57
N HIS A 187 -4.00 -6.85 15.41
CA HIS A 187 -2.93 -6.84 16.39
C HIS A 187 -2.00 -5.63 16.19
N GLU A 188 -1.72 -4.90 17.26
CA GLU A 188 -0.69 -3.87 17.27
C GLU A 188 0.67 -4.50 17.57
N VAL A 189 1.64 -4.30 16.67
CA VAL A 189 2.99 -4.83 16.88
C VAL A 189 3.66 -4.18 18.09
N SER A 190 4.26 -5.03 18.91
CA SER A 190 5.02 -4.66 20.10
C SER A 190 6.08 -5.71 20.37
N TYR A 191 7.06 -5.41 21.22
CA TYR A 191 8.17 -6.32 21.53
C TYR A 191 7.78 -7.74 21.99
N SER A 192 6.55 -7.95 22.48
CA SER A 192 6.04 -9.26 22.91
C SER A 192 5.29 -10.04 21.82
N SER A 193 5.18 -9.49 20.60
CA SER A 193 4.33 -10.02 19.54
C SER A 193 4.88 -11.27 18.85
N ALA A 194 6.15 -11.62 19.06
CA ALA A 194 6.85 -12.64 18.28
C ALA A 194 6.09 -13.97 18.14
N LYS A 195 5.52 -14.47 19.25
CA LYS A 195 4.80 -15.75 19.25
C LYS A 195 3.55 -15.74 18.36
N GLN A 196 2.82 -14.62 18.32
CA GLN A 196 1.59 -14.48 17.52
C GLN A 196 1.91 -14.37 16.03
N LEU A 197 3.09 -13.86 15.69
CA LEU A 197 3.54 -13.60 14.32
C LEU A 197 4.30 -14.78 13.69
N LEU A 198 4.38 -15.93 14.37
CA LEU A 198 5.05 -17.14 13.88
C LEU A 198 4.12 -18.36 13.78
N PRO A 199 2.89 -18.25 13.27
CA PRO A 199 1.98 -19.40 13.15
C PRO A 199 2.54 -20.51 12.24
N TRP A 200 3.48 -20.18 11.35
CA TRP A 200 4.13 -21.12 10.44
C TRP A 200 5.65 -21.21 10.65
N GLY A 201 6.14 -20.72 11.79
CA GLY A 201 7.57 -20.63 12.08
C GLY A 201 8.23 -19.36 11.51
N PRO A 202 9.58 -19.33 11.46
CA PRO A 202 10.34 -18.16 11.03
C PRO A 202 10.00 -17.68 9.62
N ILE A 203 10.06 -16.37 9.43
CA ILE A 203 9.62 -15.62 8.26
C ILE A 203 10.82 -15.35 7.34
N ASP A 204 10.63 -15.40 6.03
CA ASP A 204 11.68 -15.11 5.03
C ASP A 204 11.95 -13.60 4.94
N PHE A 205 10.89 -12.79 4.90
CA PHE A 205 11.01 -11.35 4.99
C PHE A 205 9.79 -10.65 5.60
N ILE A 206 10.07 -9.51 6.22
CA ILE A 206 9.07 -8.55 6.71
C ILE A 206 8.97 -7.43 5.67
N VAL A 207 7.76 -6.99 5.37
CA VAL A 207 7.49 -5.82 4.52
C VAL A 207 6.54 -4.88 5.26
N SER A 208 6.74 -3.56 5.13
CA SER A 208 5.85 -2.60 5.74
C SER A 208 5.93 -1.24 5.04
N ASN A 209 4.76 -0.61 4.86
CA ASN A 209 4.64 0.83 4.75
C ASN A 209 4.09 1.34 6.11
N PRO A 210 4.95 1.53 7.12
CA PRO A 210 4.51 1.92 8.45
C PRO A 210 4.15 3.41 8.49
N PRO A 211 3.43 3.88 9.53
CA PRO A 211 3.35 5.30 9.84
C PRO A 211 4.77 5.87 10.02
N TYR A 212 5.18 6.75 9.10
CA TYR A 212 6.53 7.32 9.05
C TYR A 212 6.55 8.85 9.00
N VAL A 213 5.39 9.51 8.96
CA VAL A 213 5.33 10.98 8.92
C VAL A 213 5.82 11.51 10.26
N PHE A 214 6.68 12.53 10.22
CA PHE A 214 7.15 13.20 11.42
C PHE A 214 5.98 13.95 12.05
N HIS A 215 5.85 13.89 13.36
CA HIS A 215 4.72 14.52 14.07
C HIS A 215 4.60 16.02 13.76
N GLU A 216 5.74 16.72 13.61
CA GLU A 216 5.76 18.14 13.23
C GLU A 216 5.16 18.42 11.84
N ASP A 217 5.25 17.47 10.91
CA ASP A 217 4.78 17.61 9.53
C ASP A 217 3.28 17.30 9.40
N MET A 218 2.66 16.66 10.40
CA MET A 218 1.25 16.24 10.37
C MET A 218 0.28 17.41 10.14
N ALA A 219 0.62 18.61 10.63
CA ALA A 219 -0.19 19.81 10.44
C ALA A 219 -0.20 20.33 8.99
N SER A 220 0.74 19.89 8.15
CA SER A 220 0.85 20.29 6.75
C SER A 220 0.13 19.37 5.77
N LEU A 221 -0.45 18.27 6.26
CA LEU A 221 -1.17 17.29 5.43
C LEU A 221 -2.40 17.90 4.77
N ASP A 222 -2.70 17.41 3.56
CA ASP A 222 -3.86 17.86 2.80
C ASP A 222 -5.17 17.63 3.55
N ALA A 223 -6.16 18.51 3.32
CA ALA A 223 -7.45 18.44 3.99
C ALA A 223 -8.19 17.12 3.73
N GLU A 224 -8.02 16.55 2.53
CA GLU A 224 -8.45 15.23 2.12
C GLU A 224 -7.99 14.14 3.10
N ILE A 225 -6.70 14.15 3.45
CA ILE A 225 -6.07 13.19 4.36
C ILE A 225 -6.58 13.41 5.77
N LEU A 226 -6.53 14.67 6.26
CA LEU A 226 -6.95 15.03 7.61
C LEU A 226 -8.41 14.68 7.93
N ARG A 227 -9.27 14.67 6.91
CA ARG A 227 -10.72 14.43 7.07
C ARG A 227 -11.12 12.96 6.93
N TYR A 228 -10.43 12.20 6.08
CA TYR A 228 -10.92 10.89 5.63
C TYR A 228 -9.96 9.74 5.87
N GLU A 229 -8.69 9.97 6.21
CA GLU A 229 -7.75 8.90 6.56
C GLU A 229 -7.53 8.85 8.07
N ASN A 230 -7.14 7.68 8.57
CA ASN A 230 -6.73 7.56 9.96
C ASN A 230 -5.34 8.18 10.16
N LEU A 231 -5.26 9.26 10.96
CA LEU A 231 -3.98 9.92 11.26
C LEU A 231 -2.99 9.02 11.97
N ASP A 232 -3.48 8.02 12.72
CA ASP A 232 -2.65 7.02 13.38
C ASP A 232 -1.98 6.04 12.40
N ALA A 233 -2.42 6.01 11.13
CA ALA A 233 -1.77 5.29 10.03
C ALA A 233 -0.67 6.12 9.36
N LEU A 234 -0.51 7.39 9.72
CA LEU A 234 0.46 8.33 9.14
C LEU A 234 1.52 8.76 10.16
N ASP A 235 1.12 9.09 11.39
CA ASP A 235 1.98 9.62 12.45
C ASP A 235 2.96 8.57 12.99
N GLY A 236 4.24 8.73 12.62
CA GLY A 236 5.34 7.90 13.08
C GLY A 236 6.00 8.40 14.38
N GLY A 237 5.44 9.43 15.02
CA GLY A 237 5.99 10.11 16.19
C GLY A 237 6.97 11.24 15.85
N ASP A 238 7.63 11.79 16.88
CA ASP A 238 8.50 12.97 16.77
C ASP A 238 9.52 12.88 15.64
N ASP A 239 10.09 11.69 15.42
CA ASP A 239 11.09 11.42 14.40
C ASP A 239 10.62 10.50 13.27
N GLY A 240 9.32 10.18 13.23
CA GLY A 240 8.71 9.29 12.25
C GLY A 240 9.14 7.81 12.39
N MET A 241 9.93 7.42 13.38
CA MET A 241 10.52 6.08 13.46
C MET A 241 9.88 5.16 14.51
N ARG A 242 8.78 5.54 15.16
CA ARG A 242 8.17 4.76 16.27
C ARG A 242 7.88 3.31 15.86
N VAL A 243 7.17 3.12 14.75
CA VAL A 243 6.81 1.77 14.26
C VAL A 243 8.00 1.09 13.59
N ILE A 244 8.83 1.85 12.85
CA ILE A 244 10.06 1.36 12.22
C ILE A 244 10.97 0.69 13.27
N LYS A 245 11.26 1.37 14.38
CA LYS A 245 12.10 0.83 15.48
C LYS A 245 11.50 -0.43 16.09
N THR A 246 10.17 -0.49 16.21
CA THR A 246 9.47 -1.68 16.73
C THR A 246 9.62 -2.87 15.79
N ILE A 247 9.48 -2.66 14.48
CA ILE A 247 9.68 -3.70 13.46
C ILE A 247 11.13 -4.20 13.51
N LEU A 248 12.11 -3.30 13.50
CA LEU A 248 13.53 -3.67 13.52
C LEU A 248 13.93 -4.40 14.80
N ALA A 249 13.39 -4.02 15.95
CA ALA A 249 13.66 -4.72 17.21
C ALA A 249 13.03 -6.13 17.26
N LEU A 250 11.90 -6.35 16.58
CA LEU A 250 11.26 -7.66 16.49
C LEU A 250 11.92 -8.57 15.46
N ALA A 251 12.44 -8.01 14.37
CA ALA A 251 12.90 -8.75 13.21
C ALA A 251 13.86 -9.92 13.52
N PRO A 252 14.86 -9.82 14.43
CA PRO A 252 15.75 -10.95 14.72
C PRO A 252 15.05 -12.16 15.35
N SER A 253 13.94 -11.94 16.07
CA SER A 253 13.14 -13.02 16.67
C SER A 253 12.16 -13.66 15.69
N LEU A 254 11.94 -13.02 14.54
CA LEU A 254 10.95 -13.41 13.54
C LEU A 254 11.57 -14.01 12.29
N LEU A 255 12.70 -13.45 11.84
CA LEU A 255 13.32 -13.76 10.57
C LEU A 255 14.12 -15.06 10.63
N LYS A 256 14.14 -15.76 9.50
CA LYS A 256 15.17 -16.78 9.21
C LYS A 256 16.57 -16.13 9.16
N ASN A 257 17.60 -16.97 9.20
CA ASN A 257 18.96 -16.54 8.90
C ASN A 257 19.00 -15.95 7.48
N SER A 258 19.65 -14.81 7.31
CA SER A 258 19.67 -14.04 6.05
C SER A 258 18.31 -13.51 5.57
N GLY A 259 17.27 -13.59 6.42
CA GLY A 259 15.96 -12.98 6.16
C GLY A 259 16.05 -11.45 6.05
N SER A 260 15.05 -10.83 5.43
CA SER A 260 15.08 -9.40 5.08
C SER A 260 13.95 -8.60 5.72
N VAL A 261 14.16 -7.29 5.89
CA VAL A 261 13.11 -6.31 6.19
C VAL A 261 13.11 -5.29 5.07
N PHE A 262 11.94 -5.04 4.49
CA PHE A 262 11.70 -4.03 3.47
C PHE A 262 10.75 -2.98 4.02
N LEU A 263 11.18 -1.71 4.06
CA LEU A 263 10.40 -0.61 4.62
C LEU A 263 10.26 0.51 3.61
N GLU A 264 9.04 1.04 3.43
CA GLU A 264 8.83 2.39 2.92
C GLU A 264 9.08 3.41 4.03
N VAL A 265 9.78 4.51 3.73
CA VAL A 265 10.21 5.50 4.73
C VAL A 265 10.19 6.94 4.20
N ASP A 266 10.32 7.91 5.09
CA ASP A 266 10.60 9.30 4.71
C ASP A 266 12.05 9.45 4.20
N PRO A 267 12.34 10.37 3.25
CA PRO A 267 13.70 10.55 2.73
C PRO A 267 14.77 10.94 3.78
N ARG A 268 14.36 11.40 4.97
CA ARG A 268 15.26 11.68 6.12
C ARG A 268 15.68 10.41 6.87
N HIS A 269 14.90 9.34 6.80
CA HIS A 269 15.09 8.14 7.63
C HIS A 269 16.30 7.26 7.31
N PRO A 270 16.83 7.14 6.07
CA PRO A 270 17.92 6.21 5.79
C PRO A 270 19.12 6.35 6.74
N ALA A 271 19.61 7.60 6.94
CA ALA A 271 20.72 7.87 7.85
C ALA A 271 20.34 7.64 9.32
N MET A 272 19.09 7.93 9.70
CA MET A 272 18.60 7.73 11.07
C MET A 272 18.48 6.25 11.41
N VAL A 273 17.99 5.43 10.47
CA VAL A 273 17.91 3.97 10.60
C VAL A 273 19.30 3.37 10.67
N GLU A 274 20.24 3.80 9.82
CA GLU A 274 21.63 3.33 9.86
C GLU A 274 22.28 3.60 11.23
N ASN A 275 22.17 4.83 11.73
CA ASN A 275 22.67 5.21 13.06
C ASN A 275 22.01 4.39 14.18
N TRP A 276 20.69 4.16 14.09
CA TRP A 276 19.98 3.36 15.07
C TRP A 276 20.44 1.90 15.06
N LEU A 277 20.65 1.30 13.88
CA LEU A 277 21.17 -0.07 13.76
C LEU A 277 22.60 -0.19 14.33
N GLN A 278 23.47 0.78 14.07
CA GLN A 278 24.82 0.82 14.64
C GLN A 278 24.82 0.91 16.17
N ALA A 279 23.84 1.60 16.75
CA ALA A 279 23.66 1.67 18.20
C ALA A 279 23.10 0.38 18.82
N HIS A 280 22.59 -0.55 18.02
CA HIS A 280 21.98 -1.82 18.46
C HIS A 280 22.62 -3.04 17.77
N PRO A 281 23.94 -3.25 17.90
CA PRO A 281 24.65 -4.34 17.21
C PRO A 281 24.18 -5.74 17.62
N ASN A 282 23.54 -5.86 18.80
CA ASN A 282 22.96 -7.09 19.31
C ASN A 282 21.76 -7.61 18.49
N LEU A 283 21.18 -6.78 17.61
CA LEU A 283 20.10 -7.20 16.71
C LEU A 283 20.64 -7.96 15.49
N SER A 284 21.94 -7.89 15.20
CA SER A 284 22.56 -8.50 14.01
C SER A 284 21.86 -8.12 12.69
N LEU A 285 21.33 -6.90 12.62
CA LEU A 285 20.69 -6.33 11.43
C LEU A 285 21.63 -5.32 10.78
N VAL A 286 21.71 -5.35 9.44
CA VAL A 286 22.52 -4.39 8.67
C VAL A 286 21.67 -3.79 7.56
N LEU A 287 21.78 -2.47 7.36
CA LEU A 287 21.21 -1.78 6.21
C LEU A 287 21.95 -2.24 4.95
N HIS A 288 21.30 -3.08 4.14
CA HIS A 288 21.88 -3.67 2.94
C HIS A 288 21.86 -2.68 1.77
N ALA A 289 20.73 -1.99 1.58
CA ALA A 289 20.57 -1.04 0.50
C ALA A 289 19.50 0.02 0.81
N VAL A 290 19.62 1.15 0.12
CA VAL A 290 18.63 2.23 0.08
C VAL A 290 18.20 2.41 -1.38
N HIS A 291 16.93 2.17 -1.65
CA HIS A 291 16.37 2.27 -3.00
C HIS A 291 15.55 3.55 -3.13
N LYS A 292 15.52 4.07 -4.35
CA LYS A 292 14.77 5.28 -4.70
C LYS A 292 13.44 4.92 -5.31
N ASP A 293 12.44 5.77 -5.11
CA ASP A 293 11.17 5.74 -5.85
C ASP A 293 11.34 6.21 -7.30
N PHE A 294 10.28 6.09 -8.11
CA PHE A 294 10.24 6.62 -9.47
C PHE A 294 10.46 8.15 -9.57
N CYS A 295 10.33 8.89 -8.46
CA CYS A 295 10.67 10.31 -8.37
C CYS A 295 12.16 10.57 -8.02
N GLY A 296 12.95 9.51 -7.81
CA GLY A 296 14.37 9.59 -7.48
C GLY A 296 14.69 9.91 -6.02
N LYS A 297 13.70 9.87 -5.11
CA LYS A 297 13.90 10.10 -3.67
C LYS A 297 14.22 8.79 -2.97
N PRO A 298 15.14 8.76 -1.99
CA PRO A 298 15.35 7.56 -1.18
C PRO A 298 14.07 7.26 -0.41
N ARG A 299 13.49 6.08 -0.67
CA ARG A 299 12.13 5.74 -0.24
C ARG A 299 12.03 4.37 0.39
N PHE A 300 12.88 3.43 -0.01
CA PHE A 300 12.81 2.06 0.48
C PHE A 300 14.13 1.63 1.13
N LEU A 301 14.03 1.01 2.29
CA LEU A 301 15.16 0.41 2.98
C LEU A 301 15.10 -1.11 2.84
N HIS A 302 16.22 -1.71 2.47
CA HIS A 302 16.42 -3.15 2.56
C HIS A 302 17.41 -3.42 3.68
N ILE A 303 16.93 -4.04 4.76
CA ILE A 303 17.74 -4.47 5.91
C ILE A 303 17.84 -5.99 5.89
N GLN A 304 19.00 -6.55 6.23
CA GLN A 304 19.23 -7.99 6.26
C GLN A 304 19.63 -8.47 7.65
N ASN A 305 19.09 -9.61 8.05
CA ASN A 305 19.50 -10.34 9.23
C ASN A 305 20.80 -11.11 8.98
N GLN A 306 21.85 -10.78 9.72
CA GLN A 306 23.17 -11.42 9.69
C GLN A 306 23.37 -12.46 10.79
N SER A 307 22.30 -12.83 11.51
CA SER A 307 22.36 -13.94 12.48
C SER A 307 22.85 -15.22 11.79
N THR A 308 23.82 -15.87 12.43
CA THR A 308 24.46 -17.12 11.96
C THR A 308 23.72 -18.35 12.43
#